data_AF-A0AAD8MUQ8-F1
#
_entry.id   AF-A0AAD8MUQ8-F1
#
_cell.length_a   1.000
_cell.length_b   1.000
_cell.length_c   1.000
_cell.angle_alpha   90.00
_cell.angle_beta   90.00
_cell.angle_gamma   90.00
#
_symmetry.space_group_name_H-M   'P 1'
#
loop_
_entity.id
_entity.type
_entity.pdbx_description
1 polymer ?
#
loop_
_entity_poly.entity_id
_entity_poly.type
_entity_poly.pdbx_seq_one_letter_code
_entity_poly.pdbx_strand_id
1 'polypeptide(L)'
;MDATIASIVISVLALVILRYTIKLANRYWFRPKKIEKRLRELGFRGNPYRIVFGDANDVGLIRAQVTSKPMELSDDISPRVLPYYKHMVQKYGKKNFIWFGTKARLSVTDPVLVKDILSRPNEFRKPSNDHMD
;
A
#
# COMPACT_ATOMS: atom_id res chain seq x y z
N MET A 1 -0.58 -43.43 -29.30
CA MET A 1 -1.21 -43.22 -27.98
C MET A 1 -0.33 -42.33 -27.10
N ASP A 2 0.98 -42.54 -27.07
CA ASP A 2 1.90 -41.74 -26.23
C ASP A 2 2.01 -40.28 -26.69
N ALA A 3 2.10 -40.01 -28.00
CA ALA A 3 2.19 -38.65 -28.54
C ALA A 3 0.94 -37.80 -28.27
N THR A 4 -0.25 -38.41 -28.33
CA THR A 4 -1.53 -37.74 -28.03
C THR A 4 -1.66 -37.43 -26.55
N ILE A 5 -1.26 -38.35 -25.67
CA ILE A 5 -1.24 -38.13 -24.22
C ILE A 5 -0.25 -37.01 -23.88
N ALA A 6 0.96 -37.03 -24.44
CA ALA A 6 1.96 -35.98 -24.23
C ALA A 6 1.45 -34.60 -24.68
N SER A 7 0.80 -34.52 -25.84
CA SER A 7 0.22 -33.27 -26.34
C SER A 7 -0.88 -32.70 -25.42
N ILE A 8 -1.74 -33.56 -24.87
CA ILE A 8 -2.77 -33.15 -23.90
C ILE A 8 -2.10 -32.61 -22.63
N VAL A 9 -1.10 -33.30 -22.09
CA VAL A 9 -0.39 -32.87 -20.87
C VAL A 9 0.28 -31.51 -21.08
N ILE A 10 0.97 -31.31 -22.19
CA ILE A 10 1.61 -30.02 -22.54
C ILE A 10 0.57 -28.91 -22.62
N SER A 11 -0.57 -29.18 -23.27
CA SER A 11 -1.65 -28.20 -23.43
C SER A 11 -2.25 -27.80 -22.08
N VAL A 12 -2.48 -28.77 -21.18
CA VAL A 12 -2.97 -28.50 -19.82
C VAL A 12 -1.96 -27.67 -19.03
N LEU A 13 -0.66 -28.02 -19.08
CA LEU A 13 0.39 -27.25 -18.41
C LEU A 13 0.47 -25.81 -18.92
N ALA A 14 0.39 -25.62 -20.25
CA ALA A 14 0.38 -24.30 -20.85
C ALA A 14 -0.80 -23.44 -20.38
N LEU A 15 -2.01 -24.02 -20.32
CA LEU A 15 -3.20 -23.34 -19.80
C LEU A 15 -3.05 -22.96 -18.32
N VAL A 16 -2.49 -23.85 -17.51
CA VAL A 16 -2.22 -23.58 -16.09
C VAL A 16 -1.25 -22.41 -15.94
N ILE A 17 -0.13 -22.43 -16.67
CA ILE A 17 0.87 -21.36 -16.66
C ILE A 17 0.23 -20.04 -17.09
N LEU A 18 -0.51 -20.02 -18.19
CA LEU A 18 -1.22 -18.84 -18.69
C LEU A 18 -2.19 -18.28 -17.64
N ARG A 19 -2.93 -19.16 -16.95
CA ARG A 19 -3.87 -18.71 -15.92
C ARG A 19 -3.13 -18.06 -14.74
N TYR A 20 -2.00 -18.62 -14.33
CA TYR A 20 -1.18 -18.06 -13.25
C TYR A 20 -0.53 -16.73 -13.64
N THR A 21 -0.02 -16.60 -14.87
CA THR A 21 0.57 -15.33 -15.34
C THR A 21 -0.47 -14.22 -15.40
N ILE A 22 -1.67 -14.50 -15.89
CA ILE A 22 -2.79 -13.53 -15.88
C ILE A 22 -3.15 -13.14 -14.45
N LYS A 23 -3.25 -14.11 -13.53
CA LYS A 23 -3.54 -13.85 -12.11
C LYS A 23 -2.46 -12.96 -11.47
N LEU A 24 -1.19 -13.22 -11.79
CA LEU A 24 -0.06 -12.45 -11.28
C LEU A 24 -0.04 -11.02 -11.85
N ALA A 25 -0.21 -10.87 -13.16
CA ALA A 25 -0.31 -9.57 -13.81
C ALA A 25 -1.49 -8.75 -13.25
N ASN A 26 -2.64 -9.38 -13.02
CA ASN A 26 -3.78 -8.72 -12.40
C ASN A 26 -3.49 -8.25 -10.98
N ARG A 27 -2.86 -9.10 -10.16
CA ARG A 27 -2.56 -8.78 -8.76
C ARG A 27 -1.48 -7.70 -8.61
N TYR A 28 -0.41 -7.80 -9.38
CA TYR A 28 0.79 -6.97 -9.19
C TYR A 28 0.87 -5.78 -10.14
N TRP A 29 0.03 -5.69 -11.18
CA TRP A 29 0.07 -4.59 -12.16
C TRP A 29 -1.28 -3.91 -12.39
N PHE A 30 -2.28 -4.65 -12.87
CA PHE A 30 -3.54 -4.03 -13.28
C PHE A 30 -4.39 -3.52 -12.11
N ARG A 31 -4.53 -4.32 -11.04
CA ARG A 31 -5.32 -3.93 -9.87
C ARG A 31 -4.73 -2.71 -9.14
N PRO A 32 -3.42 -2.65 -8.83
CA PRO A 32 -2.82 -1.46 -8.22
C PRO A 32 -3.00 -0.21 -9.07
N LYS A 33 -2.79 -0.27 -10.39
CA LYS A 33 -3.00 0.89 -11.29
C LYS A 33 -4.46 1.36 -11.30
N LYS A 34 -5.42 0.43 -11.29
CA LYS A 34 -6.85 0.78 -11.22
C LYS A 34 -7.20 1.47 -9.90
N ILE A 35 -6.68 0.97 -8.78
CA ILE A 35 -6.85 1.61 -7.47
C ILE A 35 -6.21 3.00 -7.46
N GLU A 36 -4.98 3.14 -7.97
CA GLU A 36 -4.29 4.41 -8.05
C GLU A 36 -5.11 5.47 -8.80
N LYS A 37 -5.64 5.09 -9.97
CA LYS A 37 -6.50 5.97 -10.77
C LYS A 37 -7.72 6.43 -9.97
N ARG A 38 -8.43 5.50 -9.31
CA ARG A 38 -9.60 5.83 -8.48
C ARG A 38 -9.25 6.76 -7.32
N LEU A 39 -8.11 6.54 -6.65
CA LEU A 39 -7.67 7.39 -5.55
C LEU A 39 -7.38 8.82 -6.03
N ARG A 40 -6.74 8.97 -7.19
CA ARG A 40 -6.48 10.27 -7.82
C ARG A 40 -7.78 10.98 -8.20
N GLU A 41 -8.76 10.25 -8.74
CA GLU A 41 -10.12 10.78 -9.01
C GLU A 41 -10.81 11.29 -7.74
N LEU A 42 -10.62 10.61 -6.60
CA LEU A 42 -11.13 11.02 -5.28
C LEU A 42 -10.34 12.16 -4.62
N GLY A 43 -9.36 12.74 -5.33
CA GLY A 43 -8.53 13.85 -4.87
C GLY A 43 -7.41 13.45 -3.91
N PHE A 44 -7.10 12.15 -3.78
CA PHE A 44 -5.93 11.71 -3.05
C PHE A 44 -4.66 11.82 -3.89
N ARG A 45 -3.54 12.20 -3.26
CA ARG A 45 -2.23 12.30 -3.90
C ARG A 45 -1.20 11.41 -3.22
N GLY A 46 -0.25 10.88 -3.97
CA GLY A 46 0.73 9.94 -3.44
C GLY A 46 1.75 9.52 -4.47
N ASN A 47 2.75 8.76 -4.02
CA ASN A 47 3.72 8.14 -4.91
C ASN A 47 2.98 7.18 -5.88
N PRO A 48 3.39 7.11 -7.17
CA PRO A 48 2.92 6.09 -8.09
C PRO A 48 3.25 4.69 -7.56
N TYR A 49 2.42 3.70 -7.92
CA TYR A 49 2.66 2.32 -7.50
C TYR A 49 3.99 1.76 -8.04
N ARG A 50 4.80 1.17 -7.14
CA ARG A 50 6.03 0.42 -7.44
C ARG A 50 5.82 -1.07 -7.14
N ILE A 51 6.25 -1.96 -8.05
CA ILE A 51 5.98 -3.40 -7.94
C ILE A 51 6.61 -3.99 -6.65
N VAL A 52 5.92 -4.96 -6.06
CA VAL A 52 6.32 -5.80 -4.91
C VAL A 52 6.34 -5.06 -3.57
N PHE A 53 7.11 -3.98 -3.43
CA PHE A 53 7.36 -3.34 -2.12
C PHE A 53 6.67 -1.99 -1.96
N GLY A 54 6.28 -1.32 -3.05
CA GLY A 54 5.70 0.01 -2.97
C GLY A 54 6.65 1.00 -2.28
N ASP A 55 6.18 1.60 -1.20
CA ASP A 55 6.88 2.60 -0.39
C ASP A 55 7.58 2.03 0.86
N ALA A 56 7.53 0.71 1.08
CA ALA A 56 8.06 0.09 2.30
C ALA A 56 9.54 0.40 2.56
N ASN A 57 10.36 0.44 1.50
CA ASN A 57 11.77 0.78 1.62
C ASN A 57 11.97 2.24 2.06
N ASP A 58 11.24 3.18 1.47
CA ASP A 58 11.34 4.59 1.84
C ASP A 58 10.90 4.82 3.28
N VAL A 59 9.87 4.09 3.75
CA VAL A 59 9.43 4.12 5.15
C VAL A 59 10.57 3.70 6.08
N GLY A 60 11.27 2.61 5.77
CA GLY A 60 12.40 2.11 6.55
C GLY A 60 13.58 3.08 6.55
N LEU A 61 13.94 3.60 5.37
CA LEU A 61 15.07 4.53 5.19
C LEU A 61 14.84 5.85 5.95
N ILE A 62 13.68 6.47 5.77
CA ILE A 62 13.33 7.71 6.45
C ILE A 62 13.25 7.49 7.97
N ARG A 63 12.70 6.34 8.41
CA ARG A 63 12.70 5.99 9.83
C ARG A 63 14.13 5.90 10.37
N ALA A 64 15.01 5.14 9.72
CA ALA A 64 16.41 4.99 10.14
C ALA A 64 17.13 6.35 10.22
N GLN A 65 16.93 7.22 9.21
CA GLN A 65 17.54 8.55 9.14
C GLN A 65 17.06 9.49 10.26
N VAL A 66 15.78 9.43 10.62
CA VAL A 66 15.25 10.24 11.73
C VAL A 66 15.68 9.64 13.06
N THR A 67 15.76 8.31 13.18
CA THR A 67 16.15 7.66 14.43
C THR A 67 17.63 7.78 14.77
N SER A 68 18.50 7.99 13.79
CA SER A 68 19.94 8.16 14.02
C SER A 68 20.31 9.53 14.61
N LYS A 69 19.41 10.52 14.52
CA LYS A 69 19.65 11.85 15.09
C LYS A 69 19.27 11.86 16.58
N PRO A 70 20.02 12.56 17.44
CA PRO A 70 19.59 12.79 18.83
C PRO A 70 18.31 13.63 18.86
N MET A 71 17.55 13.53 19.95
CA MET A 71 16.30 14.25 20.19
C MET A 71 16.17 14.48 21.70
N GLU A 72 15.85 15.71 22.09
CA GLU A 72 15.66 16.08 23.49
C GLU A 72 14.28 15.63 23.99
N LEU A 73 14.13 15.47 25.31
CA LEU A 73 12.84 15.08 25.89
C LEU A 73 11.75 16.14 25.72
N SER A 74 12.14 17.40 25.54
CA SER A 74 11.24 18.52 25.27
C SER A 74 10.82 18.64 23.80
N ASP A 75 11.46 17.90 22.89
CA ASP A 75 11.17 18.01 21.45
C ASP A 75 9.82 17.38 21.08
N ASP A 76 9.23 17.89 19.99
CA ASP A 76 8.08 17.23 19.37
C ASP A 76 8.46 15.81 18.92
N ILE A 77 7.85 14.81 19.54
CA ILE A 77 8.08 13.39 19.24
C ILE A 77 7.42 12.96 17.92
N SER A 78 6.44 13.71 17.41
CA SER A 78 5.67 13.36 16.20
C SER A 78 6.54 13.01 14.98
N PRO A 79 7.56 13.82 14.59
CA PRO A 79 8.48 13.47 13.51
C PRO A 79 9.26 12.17 13.78
N ARG A 80 9.45 11.77 15.03
CA ARG A 80 10.16 10.53 15.39
C ARG A 80 9.29 9.29 15.25
N VAL A 81 8.02 9.37 15.65
CA VAL A 81 7.09 8.21 15.64
C VAL A 81 6.58 7.92 14.23
N LEU A 82 6.20 8.95 13.48
CA LEU A 82 5.59 8.82 12.16
C LEU A 82 6.32 9.68 11.11
N PRO A 83 7.65 9.55 10.95
CA PRO A 83 8.46 10.42 10.09
C PRO A 83 7.99 10.39 8.64
N TYR A 84 7.69 9.19 8.13
CA TYR A 84 7.25 9.02 6.76
C TYR A 84 5.87 9.65 6.49
N TYR A 85 4.92 9.51 7.43
CA TYR A 85 3.59 10.10 7.28
C TYR A 85 3.65 11.63 7.35
N LYS A 86 4.47 12.20 8.25
CA LYS A 86 4.73 13.65 8.28
C LYS A 86 5.27 14.14 6.94
N HIS A 87 6.26 13.42 6.38
CA HIS A 87 6.82 13.72 5.06
C HIS A 87 5.76 13.64 3.94
N MET A 88 4.90 12.62 3.94
CA MET A 88 3.82 12.49 2.94
C MET A 88 2.76 13.58 3.05
N VAL A 89 2.39 14.00 4.26
CA VAL A 89 1.45 15.12 4.47
C VAL A 89 2.06 16.42 3.96
N GLN A 90 3.34 16.67 4.20
CA GLN A 90 4.04 17.85 3.68
C GLN A 90 4.13 17.83 2.14
N LYS A 91 4.40 16.66 1.55
CA LYS A 91 4.59 16.50 0.10
C LYS A 91 3.29 16.50 -0.70
N TYR A 92 2.24 15.85 -0.19
CA TYR A 92 1.01 15.55 -0.93
C TYR A 92 -0.25 16.16 -0.31
N GLY A 93 -0.16 16.72 0.89
CA GLY A 93 -1.26 17.36 1.60
C GLY A 93 -2.06 16.41 2.50
N LYS A 94 -3.20 16.92 2.98
CA LYS A 94 -4.03 16.27 4.02
C LYS A 94 -4.75 14.99 3.56
N LYS A 95 -4.89 14.80 2.24
CA LYS A 95 -5.44 13.58 1.63
C LYS A 95 -4.37 12.92 0.79
N ASN A 96 -3.64 11.98 1.38
CA ASN A 96 -2.57 11.29 0.70
C ASN A 96 -2.67 9.76 0.81
N PHE A 97 -1.90 9.05 0.00
CA PHE A 97 -1.81 7.59 0.05
C PHE A 97 -0.40 7.10 -0.18
N ILE A 98 -0.12 5.91 0.35
CA ILE A 98 1.16 5.22 0.26
C ILE A 98 0.91 3.74 -0.09
N TRP A 99 1.90 3.08 -0.66
CA TRP A 99 1.83 1.67 -1.05
C TRP A 99 2.60 0.78 -0.09
N PHE A 100 1.94 -0.24 0.47
CA PHE A 100 2.59 -1.36 1.13
C PHE A 100 2.39 -2.61 0.28
N GLY A 101 3.40 -2.90 -0.54
CA GLY A 101 3.27 -3.82 -1.66
C GLY A 101 2.08 -3.48 -2.54
N THR A 102 1.20 -4.44 -2.80
CA THR A 102 0.01 -4.25 -3.66
C THR A 102 -1.17 -3.54 -2.98
N LYS A 103 -1.05 -3.19 -1.69
CA LYS A 103 -2.12 -2.54 -0.91
C LYS A 103 -1.84 -1.05 -0.74
N ALA A 104 -2.77 -0.21 -1.18
CA ALA A 104 -2.75 1.22 -0.86
C ALA A 104 -3.24 1.45 0.57
N ARG A 105 -2.56 2.32 1.31
CA ARG A 105 -2.99 2.83 2.63
C ARG A 105 -3.28 4.32 2.49
N LEU A 106 -4.45 4.73 2.95
CA LEU A 106 -4.91 6.11 2.87
C LEU A 106 -4.58 6.86 4.15
N SER A 107 -4.19 8.12 4.01
CA SER A 107 -3.99 9.05 5.11
C SER A 107 -4.91 10.25 4.91
N VAL A 108 -5.72 10.53 5.93
CA VAL A 108 -6.64 11.66 5.97
C VAL A 108 -6.35 12.41 7.27
N THR A 109 -5.87 13.65 7.14
CA THR A 109 -5.59 14.55 8.27
C THR A 109 -6.48 15.79 8.27
N ASP A 110 -7.54 15.78 7.46
CA ASP A 110 -8.59 16.78 7.51
C ASP A 110 -9.50 16.53 8.73
N PRO A 111 -9.63 17.48 9.68
CA PRO A 111 -10.39 17.27 10.92
C PRO A 111 -11.87 16.95 10.70
N VAL A 112 -12.49 17.50 9.65
CA VAL A 112 -13.91 17.26 9.34
C VAL A 112 -14.10 15.82 8.87
N LEU A 113 -13.25 15.38 7.93
CA LEU A 113 -13.29 14.00 7.43
C LEU A 113 -12.89 12.99 8.51
N VAL A 114 -11.90 13.30 9.34
CA VAL A 114 -11.49 12.44 10.46
C VAL A 114 -12.66 12.26 11.43
N LYS A 115 -13.35 13.34 11.81
CA LYS A 115 -14.53 13.27 12.68
C LYS A 115 -15.63 12.41 12.07
N ASP A 116 -15.91 12.60 10.78
CA ASP A 116 -16.92 11.84 10.05
C ASP A 116 -16.59 10.33 9.98
N ILE A 117 -15.35 9.98 9.62
CA ILE A 117 -14.87 8.58 9.60
C ILE A 117 -14.98 7.94 10.98
N LEU A 118 -14.50 8.62 12.02
CA LEU A 118 -14.51 8.09 13.39
C LEU A 118 -15.91 8.00 13.99
N SER A 119 -16.88 8.77 13.48
CA SER A 119 -18.28 8.68 13.90
C SER A 119 -19.01 7.46 13.34
N ARG A 120 -18.42 6.73 12.38
CA ARG A 120 -19.01 5.56 11.70
C ARG A 120 -18.19 4.28 11.92
N PRO A 121 -18.04 3.79 13.17
CA PRO A 121 -17.16 2.66 13.50
C PRO A 121 -17.59 1.31 12.87
N ASN A 122 -18.86 1.18 12.50
CA ASN A 122 -19.38 -0.02 11.84
C ASN A 122 -18.89 -0.13 10.38
N GLU A 123 -18.71 1.01 9.71
CA GLU A 123 -18.18 1.12 8.34
C GLU A 123 -16.65 1.15 8.35
N PHE A 124 -16.06 1.95 9.25
CA PHE A 124 -14.61 2.11 9.40
C PHE A 124 -14.12 1.40 10.65
N ARG A 125 -14.00 0.08 10.53
CA ARG A 125 -13.54 -0.76 11.65
C ARG A 125 -12.07 -0.48 11.97
N LYS A 126 -11.77 -0.44 13.28
CA LYS A 126 -10.39 -0.49 13.77
C LYS A 126 -9.72 -1.77 13.26
N PRO A 127 -8.44 -1.72 12.86
CA PRO A 127 -7.69 -2.94 12.55
C PRO A 127 -7.75 -3.92 13.74
N SER A 128 -7.99 -5.21 13.49
CA SER A 128 -7.89 -6.21 14.55
C SER A 128 -6.43 -6.32 15.01
N ASN A 129 -6.23 -6.62 16.30
CA ASN A 129 -4.89 -6.72 16.89
C ASN A 129 -4.11 -7.97 16.43
N ASP A 130 -4.72 -8.89 15.68
CA ASP A 130 -4.15 -10.19 15.26
C ASP A 130 -2.97 -10.11 14.26
N HIS A 131 -2.36 -8.93 14.08
CA HIS A 131 -1.27 -8.70 13.12
C HIS A 131 0.01 -8.15 13.77
N MET A 132 0.12 -8.22 15.10
CA MET A 132 1.32 -7.83 15.85
C MET A 132 1.97 -8.98 16.66
N ASP A 133 1.52 -10.22 16.45
CA ASP A 133 2.19 -11.44 16.92
C ASP A 133 2.90 -12.15 15.76
#